data_AF-A0A0J6WRM1-F1
#
_entry.id   AF-A0A0J6WRM1-F1
#
_cell.length_a   1.000
_cell.length_b   1.000
_cell.length_c   1.000
_cell.angle_alpha   90.00
_cell.angle_beta   90.00
_cell.angle_gamma   90.00
#
_symmetry.space_group_name_H-M   'P 1'
#
loop_
_entity.id
_entity.type
_entity.pdbx_description
1 polymer ?
#
loop_
_entity_poly.entity_id
_entity_poly.type
_entity_poly.pdbx_seq_one_letter_code
_entity_poly.pdbx_strand_id
1 'polypeptide(L)'
;MANTNLDKFLVIEQMMDEAQGLMEPYLSSLEQRYEYMNVLRKEYSNLSHTLGKIQQRVIKQGDKLEVDADVKNVAQSARDRIDEHIEAIEEDKADGDNQPSVKQLKRARKKLDGELDEDSIGKAWRLLKVRKIEIEELNVLMDLIDAMEDGKQDKAESIVKKIEKLRSDYTSGFVRYREALEQGEDVQKEVDNVIGDLENSGYIQEAESLTDARPSIAEERGLRPDAQPLLDLLNPIKSAGLEYFQSRNRNSTSYDLNVAFAKEVAYTRRALLEDREYIGTRNAFNRLNTAFEELSGYMYDRFYQLGGT
;
A
#
# COMPACT_ATOMS: atom_id res chain seq x y z
N MET A 1 45.73 30.85 2.48
CA MET A 1 45.13 30.74 1.13
C MET A 1 46.11 29.98 0.26
N ALA A 2 45.64 29.04 -0.55
CA ALA A 2 46.47 28.32 -1.52
C ALA A 2 47.00 29.32 -2.57
N ASN A 3 48.31 29.52 -2.63
CA ASN A 3 48.91 30.61 -3.42
C ASN A 3 49.40 30.12 -4.80
N THR A 4 49.68 28.83 -4.94
CA THR A 4 50.13 28.23 -6.20
C THR A 4 49.09 27.27 -6.79
N ASN A 5 49.28 26.89 -8.07
CA ASN A 5 48.44 25.87 -8.69
C ASN A 5 48.61 24.50 -8.03
N LEU A 6 49.81 24.22 -7.48
CA LEU A 6 50.08 23.02 -6.70
C LEU A 6 49.33 23.03 -5.37
N ASP A 7 49.38 24.12 -4.60
CA ASP A 7 48.66 24.22 -3.32
C ASP A 7 47.14 24.01 -3.49
N LYS A 8 46.59 24.59 -4.56
CA LYS A 8 45.18 24.43 -4.93
C LYS A 8 44.84 22.99 -5.32
N PHE A 9 45.76 22.29 -6.01
CA PHE A 9 45.60 20.89 -6.36
C PHE A 9 45.66 19.98 -5.12
N LEU A 10 46.61 20.21 -4.22
CA LEU A 10 46.73 19.46 -2.97
C LEU A 10 45.47 19.59 -2.08
N VAL A 11 44.82 20.76 -2.09
CA VAL A 11 43.52 20.95 -1.43
C VAL A 11 42.42 20.11 -2.09
N ILE A 12 42.41 20.01 -3.43
CA ILE A 12 41.46 19.16 -4.15
C ILE A 12 41.71 17.68 -3.88
N GLU A 13 42.97 17.27 -3.87
CA GLU A 13 43.39 15.90 -3.57
C GLU A 13 42.97 15.50 -2.16
N GLN A 14 43.30 16.31 -1.15
CA GLN A 14 42.89 16.06 0.22
C GLN A 14 41.36 15.97 0.36
N MET A 15 40.62 16.89 -0.27
CA MET A 15 39.15 16.86 -0.29
C MET A 15 38.62 15.55 -0.86
N MET A 16 39.22 15.06 -1.94
CA MET A 16 38.78 13.83 -2.61
C MET A 16 39.16 12.58 -1.82
N ASP A 17 40.35 12.52 -1.22
CA ASP A 17 40.77 11.42 -0.36
C ASP A 17 39.83 11.26 0.84
N GLU A 18 39.51 12.36 1.52
CA GLU A 18 38.57 12.37 2.65
C GLU A 18 37.15 12.01 2.19
N ALA A 19 36.70 12.54 1.05
CA ALA A 19 35.37 12.26 0.54
C ALA A 19 35.22 10.81 0.07
N GLN A 20 36.20 10.23 -0.61
CA GLN A 20 36.19 8.84 -1.06
C GLN A 20 36.06 7.86 0.12
N GLY A 21 36.72 8.14 1.24
CA GLY A 21 36.58 7.37 2.48
C GLY A 21 35.15 7.37 3.06
N LEU A 22 34.34 8.40 2.77
CA LEU A 22 32.95 8.48 3.19
C LEU A 22 31.96 8.01 2.11
N MET A 23 32.33 8.10 0.83
CA MET A 23 31.47 7.71 -0.30
C MET A 23 31.13 6.22 -0.28
N GLU A 24 32.09 5.35 0.01
CA GLU A 24 31.87 3.89 -0.01
C GLU A 24 30.92 3.43 1.11
N PRO A 25 31.12 3.79 2.40
CA PRO A 25 30.14 3.51 3.44
C PRO A 25 28.75 4.08 3.14
N TYR A 26 28.69 5.31 2.62
CA TYR A 26 27.42 5.94 2.26
C TYR A 26 26.67 5.18 1.15
N LEU A 27 27.38 4.73 0.11
CA LEU A 27 26.80 3.91 -0.96
C LEU A 27 26.34 2.54 -0.45
N SER A 28 27.12 1.90 0.42
CA SER A 28 26.75 0.60 1.00
C SER A 28 25.44 0.70 1.80
N SER A 29 25.28 1.74 2.64
CA SER A 29 24.03 1.99 3.35
C SER A 29 22.87 2.32 2.40
N LEU A 30 23.10 3.08 1.33
CA LEU A 30 22.07 3.33 0.31
C LEU A 30 21.68 2.08 -0.47
N GLU A 31 22.61 1.17 -0.73
CA GLU A 31 22.36 -0.10 -1.41
C GLU A 31 21.47 -1.02 -0.56
N GLN A 32 21.80 -1.18 0.72
CA GLN A 32 20.96 -1.90 1.68
C GLN A 32 19.54 -1.32 1.74
N ARG A 33 19.43 0.00 1.81
CA ARG A 33 18.14 0.69 1.74
C ARG A 33 17.42 0.42 0.41
N TYR A 34 18.12 0.44 -0.71
CA TYR A 34 17.53 0.20 -2.03
C TYR A 34 16.97 -1.23 -2.14
N GLU A 35 17.67 -2.22 -1.60
CA GLU A 35 17.18 -3.60 -1.49
C GLU A 35 15.95 -3.70 -0.59
N TYR A 36 16.00 -3.06 0.58
CA TYR A 36 14.87 -2.96 1.50
C TYR A 36 13.63 -2.32 0.84
N MET A 37 13.81 -1.26 0.05
CA MET A 37 12.72 -0.59 -0.67
C MET A 37 12.00 -1.53 -1.65
N ASN A 38 12.66 -2.56 -2.18
CA ASN A 38 12.00 -3.56 -3.02
C ASN A 38 11.09 -4.48 -2.21
N VAL A 39 11.50 -4.85 -1.00
CA VAL A 39 10.65 -5.59 -0.05
C VAL A 39 9.45 -4.73 0.33
N LEU A 40 9.70 -3.47 0.69
CA LEU A 40 8.67 -2.52 1.10
C LEU A 40 7.61 -2.29 0.02
N ARG A 41 8.02 -2.20 -1.25
CA ARG A 41 7.09 -2.07 -2.38
C ARG A 41 6.18 -3.28 -2.53
N LYS A 42 6.71 -4.49 -2.30
CA LYS A 42 5.93 -5.73 -2.35
C LYS A 42 4.92 -5.77 -1.20
N GLU A 43 5.37 -5.46 0.01
CA GLU A 43 4.49 -5.37 1.19
C GLU A 43 3.36 -4.37 0.96
N TYR A 44 3.69 -3.14 0.55
CA TYR A 44 2.72 -2.11 0.21
C TYR A 44 1.70 -2.61 -0.84
N SER A 45 2.19 -3.22 -1.93
CA SER A 45 1.33 -3.65 -3.03
C SER A 45 0.38 -4.76 -2.58
N ASN A 46 0.89 -5.72 -1.79
CA ASN A 46 0.10 -6.80 -1.23
C ASN A 46 -0.97 -6.25 -0.28
N LEU A 47 -0.59 -5.41 0.69
CA LEU A 47 -1.52 -4.80 1.64
C LEU A 47 -2.60 -3.98 0.94
N SER A 48 -2.20 -3.04 0.05
CA SER A 48 -3.13 -2.16 -0.67
C SER A 48 -4.15 -2.95 -1.50
N HIS A 49 -3.68 -3.99 -2.21
CA HIS A 49 -4.54 -4.81 -3.04
C HIS A 49 -5.48 -5.70 -2.20
N THR A 50 -4.98 -6.27 -1.12
CA THR A 50 -5.77 -7.10 -0.20
C THR A 50 -6.86 -6.28 0.48
N LEU A 51 -6.55 -5.08 1.01
CA LEU A 51 -7.53 -4.17 1.60
C LEU A 51 -8.63 -3.79 0.59
N GLY A 52 -8.26 -3.49 -0.65
CA GLY A 52 -9.23 -3.18 -1.69
C GLY A 52 -10.17 -4.36 -2.01
N LYS A 53 -9.64 -5.58 -2.04
CA LYS A 53 -10.43 -6.81 -2.23
C LYS A 53 -11.37 -7.08 -1.06
N ILE A 54 -10.86 -6.96 0.17
CA ILE A 54 -11.65 -7.19 1.40
C ILE A 54 -12.79 -6.18 1.47
N GLN A 55 -12.50 -4.90 1.27
CA GLN A 55 -13.53 -3.85 1.27
C GLN A 55 -14.68 -4.20 0.32
N GLN A 56 -14.38 -4.61 -0.91
CA GLN A 56 -15.40 -5.00 -1.88
C GLN A 56 -16.20 -6.24 -1.47
N ARG A 57 -15.56 -7.21 -0.78
CA ARG A 57 -16.24 -8.42 -0.32
C ARG A 57 -17.13 -8.16 0.89
N VAL A 58 -16.66 -7.39 1.85
CA VAL A 58 -17.42 -6.97 3.04
C VAL A 58 -18.69 -6.24 2.62
N ILE A 59 -18.60 -5.31 1.67
CA ILE A 59 -19.78 -4.63 1.09
C ILE A 59 -20.76 -5.66 0.50
N LYS A 60 -20.27 -6.55 -0.38
CA LYS A 60 -21.13 -7.55 -1.06
C LYS A 60 -21.75 -8.60 -0.14
N GLN A 61 -21.10 -8.91 0.97
CA GLN A 61 -21.57 -9.91 1.94
C GLN A 61 -22.45 -9.28 3.03
N GLY A 62 -22.25 -7.99 3.35
CA GLY A 62 -23.16 -7.23 4.20
C GLY A 62 -24.58 -7.23 3.64
N ASP A 63 -24.73 -7.18 2.32
CA ASP A 63 -26.01 -7.21 1.60
C ASP A 63 -26.67 -8.61 1.51
N LYS A 64 -26.15 -9.65 2.20
CA LYS A 64 -26.68 -11.02 2.10
C LYS A 64 -27.25 -11.52 3.42
N LEU A 65 -28.48 -12.03 3.35
CA LEU A 65 -29.16 -12.73 4.45
C LEU A 65 -28.31 -13.93 4.96
N GLU A 66 -28.12 -14.03 6.27
CA GLU A 66 -27.61 -15.26 6.87
C GLU A 66 -28.72 -16.28 7.00
N VAL A 67 -28.51 -17.50 6.49
CA VAL A 67 -29.47 -18.60 6.64
C VAL A 67 -28.98 -19.52 7.76
N ASP A 68 -29.28 -19.14 8.99
CA ASP A 68 -28.95 -19.93 10.18
C ASP A 68 -29.98 -21.05 10.45
N ALA A 69 -29.84 -21.76 11.57
CA ALA A 69 -30.72 -22.86 11.94
C ALA A 69 -32.14 -22.38 12.28
N ASP A 70 -32.29 -21.19 12.86
CA ASP A 70 -33.58 -20.64 13.26
C ASP A 70 -34.36 -20.18 12.01
N VAL A 71 -33.71 -19.51 11.08
CA VAL A 71 -34.28 -19.16 9.76
C VAL A 71 -34.74 -20.42 9.02
N LYS A 72 -33.96 -21.50 9.05
CA LYS A 72 -34.36 -22.79 8.45
C LYS A 72 -35.56 -23.42 9.14
N ASN A 73 -35.61 -23.39 10.47
CA ASN A 73 -36.71 -23.96 11.24
C ASN A 73 -38.01 -23.19 11.00
N VAL A 74 -37.96 -21.85 11.04
CA VAL A 74 -39.12 -21.00 10.77
C VAL A 74 -39.57 -21.15 9.31
N ALA A 75 -38.64 -21.26 8.36
CA ALA A 75 -38.99 -21.52 6.97
C ALA A 75 -39.61 -22.89 6.74
N GLN A 76 -39.16 -23.92 7.45
CA GLN A 76 -39.82 -25.23 7.41
C GLN A 76 -41.25 -25.15 7.97
N SER A 77 -41.42 -24.50 9.13
CA SER A 77 -42.75 -24.28 9.72
C SER A 77 -43.67 -23.49 8.78
N ALA A 78 -43.14 -22.48 8.08
CA ALA A 78 -43.89 -21.74 7.07
C ALA A 78 -44.33 -22.62 5.89
N ARG A 79 -43.49 -23.55 5.43
CA ARG A 79 -43.86 -24.51 4.37
C ARG A 79 -44.96 -25.45 4.85
N ASP A 80 -44.83 -25.97 6.06
CA ASP A 80 -45.81 -26.88 6.65
C ASP A 80 -47.18 -26.20 6.80
N ARG A 81 -47.22 -24.93 7.22
CA ARG A 81 -48.47 -24.13 7.25
C ARG A 81 -49.07 -23.88 5.87
N ILE A 82 -48.24 -23.62 4.86
CA ILE A 82 -48.72 -23.48 3.49
C ILE A 82 -49.38 -24.78 3.03
N ASP A 83 -48.79 -25.92 3.37
CA ASP A 83 -49.31 -27.24 3.01
C ASP A 83 -50.63 -27.55 3.74
N GLU A 84 -50.72 -27.30 5.04
CA GLU A 84 -51.97 -27.40 5.82
C GLU A 84 -53.09 -26.55 5.19
N HIS A 85 -52.78 -25.33 4.73
CA HIS A 85 -53.75 -24.47 4.06
C HIS A 85 -54.16 -24.99 2.68
N ILE A 86 -53.27 -25.64 1.93
CA ILE A 86 -53.63 -26.27 0.66
C ILE A 86 -54.57 -27.44 0.92
N GLU A 87 -54.23 -28.33 1.86
CA GLU A 87 -55.02 -29.51 2.20
C GLU A 87 -56.42 -29.13 2.67
N ALA A 88 -56.56 -28.17 3.58
CA ALA A 88 -57.86 -27.70 4.05
C ALA A 88 -58.77 -27.17 2.92
N ILE A 89 -58.20 -26.48 1.93
CA ILE A 89 -58.96 -25.96 0.78
C ILE A 89 -59.34 -27.08 -0.20
N GLU A 90 -58.47 -28.09 -0.35
CA GLU A 90 -58.68 -29.24 -1.23
C GLU A 90 -59.68 -30.25 -0.62
N GLU A 91 -59.75 -30.40 0.70
CA GLU A 91 -60.75 -31.26 1.40
C GLU A 91 -62.17 -30.69 1.36
N ASP A 92 -62.33 -29.36 1.40
CA ASP A 92 -63.64 -28.68 1.45
C ASP A 92 -64.38 -28.61 0.10
N LYS A 93 -63.74 -28.94 -1.04
CA LYS A 93 -64.38 -28.90 -2.37
C LYS A 93 -63.88 -29.96 -3.34
N ALA A 94 -64.83 -30.64 -4.01
CA ALA A 94 -64.59 -31.66 -5.05
C ALA A 94 -63.87 -31.19 -6.34
N ASP A 95 -63.46 -29.91 -6.44
CA ASP A 95 -62.71 -29.34 -7.57
C ASP A 95 -61.38 -28.72 -7.06
N GLY A 96 -60.50 -29.58 -6.52
CA GLY A 96 -59.30 -29.19 -5.75
C GLY A 96 -58.23 -28.39 -6.49
N ASP A 97 -58.17 -28.40 -7.83
CA ASP A 97 -56.96 -27.92 -8.54
C ASP A 97 -57.10 -26.56 -9.26
N ASN A 98 -58.30 -25.97 -9.33
CA ASN A 98 -58.56 -24.78 -10.14
C ASN A 98 -58.85 -23.48 -9.36
N GLN A 99 -58.72 -23.50 -8.04
CA GLN A 99 -58.84 -22.26 -7.26
C GLN A 99 -57.57 -21.38 -7.36
N PRO A 100 -57.70 -20.09 -7.69
CA PRO A 100 -56.58 -19.15 -7.73
C PRO A 100 -55.75 -19.07 -6.44
N SER A 101 -56.37 -19.34 -5.29
CA SER A 101 -55.73 -19.33 -3.97
C SER A 101 -54.74 -20.49 -3.80
N VAL A 102 -55.14 -21.72 -4.16
CA VAL A 102 -54.27 -22.91 -4.13
C VAL A 102 -53.07 -22.74 -5.06
N LYS A 103 -53.27 -22.18 -6.27
CA LYS A 103 -52.17 -21.89 -7.20
C LYS A 103 -51.16 -20.88 -6.63
N GLN A 104 -51.59 -19.92 -5.80
CA GLN A 104 -50.69 -18.97 -5.15
C GLN A 104 -49.97 -19.57 -3.95
N LEU A 105 -50.64 -20.39 -3.14
CA LEU A 105 -50.02 -21.18 -2.06
C LEU A 105 -48.93 -22.10 -2.62
N LYS A 106 -49.23 -22.90 -3.66
CA LYS A 106 -48.25 -23.75 -4.35
C LYS A 106 -47.06 -22.94 -4.91
N ARG A 107 -47.28 -21.69 -5.36
CA ARG A 107 -46.20 -20.79 -5.81
C ARG A 107 -45.36 -20.25 -4.66
N ALA A 108 -45.98 -19.86 -3.55
CA ALA A 108 -45.28 -19.37 -2.36
C ALA A 108 -44.43 -20.50 -1.74
N ARG A 109 -44.99 -21.72 -1.60
CA ARG A 109 -44.25 -22.92 -1.20
C ARG A 109 -43.02 -23.14 -2.07
N LYS A 110 -43.19 -23.12 -3.40
CA LYS A 110 -42.08 -23.29 -4.35
C LYS A 110 -40.99 -22.22 -4.20
N LYS A 111 -41.33 -21.01 -3.76
CA LYS A 111 -40.33 -19.97 -3.46
C LYS A 111 -39.53 -20.29 -2.20
N LEU A 112 -40.19 -20.81 -1.18
CA LEU A 112 -39.51 -21.25 0.04
C LEU A 112 -38.68 -22.52 -0.18
N ASP A 113 -39.06 -23.43 -1.09
CA ASP A 113 -38.29 -24.65 -1.42
C ASP A 113 -36.99 -24.37 -2.20
N GLY A 114 -36.82 -23.17 -2.75
CA GLY A 114 -35.65 -22.76 -3.52
C GLY A 114 -34.45 -22.35 -2.66
N GLU A 115 -33.59 -21.50 -3.21
CA GLU A 115 -32.55 -20.82 -2.44
C GLU A 115 -33.23 -19.88 -1.43
N LEU A 116 -32.92 -20.07 -0.15
CA LEU A 116 -33.60 -19.39 0.93
C LEU A 116 -32.94 -18.03 1.18
N ASP A 117 -33.25 -17.08 0.30
CA ASP A 117 -32.79 -15.70 0.39
C ASP A 117 -33.94 -14.73 0.71
N GLU A 118 -33.59 -13.52 1.14
CA GLU A 118 -34.52 -12.42 1.40
C GLU A 118 -35.52 -12.24 0.25
N ASP A 119 -35.02 -12.34 -0.97
CA ASP A 119 -35.76 -12.07 -2.18
C ASP A 119 -36.85 -13.15 -2.42
N SER A 120 -36.55 -14.40 -2.10
CA SER A 120 -37.46 -15.55 -2.18
C SER A 120 -38.50 -15.53 -1.07
N ILE A 121 -38.10 -15.21 0.17
CA ILE A 121 -38.99 -15.04 1.32
C ILE A 121 -39.96 -13.87 1.06
N GLY A 122 -39.43 -12.71 0.66
CA GLY A 122 -40.21 -11.52 0.36
C GLY A 122 -41.17 -11.71 -0.83
N LYS A 123 -40.81 -12.54 -1.82
CA LYS A 123 -41.72 -12.94 -2.90
C LYS A 123 -42.83 -13.87 -2.39
N ALA A 124 -42.52 -14.84 -1.54
CA ALA A 124 -43.51 -15.74 -0.93
C ALA A 124 -44.52 -14.96 -0.09
N TRP A 125 -44.04 -14.06 0.78
CA TRP A 125 -44.86 -13.19 1.61
C TRP A 125 -45.79 -12.29 0.78
N ARG A 126 -45.26 -11.61 -0.24
CA ARG A 126 -46.06 -10.76 -1.15
C ARG A 126 -47.14 -11.56 -1.88
N LEU A 127 -46.86 -12.79 -2.30
CA LEU A 127 -47.83 -13.65 -3.00
C LEU A 127 -49.05 -13.98 -2.14
N LEU A 128 -48.84 -14.22 -0.84
CA LEU A 128 -49.91 -14.60 0.09
C LEU A 128 -50.67 -13.38 0.63
N LYS A 129 -49.96 -12.27 0.91
CA LYS A 129 -50.55 -11.02 1.40
C LYS A 129 -51.59 -10.43 0.45
N VAL A 130 -51.39 -10.54 -0.87
CA VAL A 130 -52.35 -10.05 -1.89
C VAL A 130 -53.75 -10.66 -1.72
N ARG A 131 -53.85 -11.89 -1.19
CA ARG A 131 -55.14 -12.55 -0.94
C ARG A 131 -55.54 -12.63 0.53
N LYS A 132 -54.86 -11.87 1.39
CA LYS A 132 -55.11 -11.86 2.84
C LYS A 132 -55.00 -13.27 3.44
N ILE A 133 -54.10 -14.10 2.90
CA ILE A 133 -53.71 -15.35 3.53
C ILE A 133 -52.56 -15.00 4.47
N GLU A 134 -52.76 -15.23 5.76
CA GLU A 134 -51.83 -14.86 6.81
C GLU A 134 -51.13 -16.12 7.31
N ILE A 135 -49.81 -16.15 7.19
CA ILE A 135 -48.94 -17.22 7.72
C ILE A 135 -47.97 -16.53 8.65
N GLU A 136 -48.12 -16.78 9.95
CA GLU A 136 -47.37 -16.09 11.00
C GLU A 136 -45.86 -16.28 10.84
N GLU A 137 -45.45 -17.48 10.44
CA GLU A 137 -44.05 -17.85 10.24
C GLU A 137 -43.40 -17.05 9.10
N LEU A 138 -44.16 -16.66 8.08
CA LEU A 138 -43.66 -15.76 7.03
C LEU A 138 -43.50 -14.32 7.53
N ASN A 139 -44.33 -13.85 8.47
CA ASN A 139 -44.12 -12.56 9.11
C ASN A 139 -42.88 -12.61 10.02
N VAL A 140 -42.70 -13.68 10.79
CA VAL A 140 -41.51 -13.89 11.62
C VAL A 140 -40.24 -13.92 10.77
N LEU A 141 -40.25 -14.57 9.59
CA LEU A 141 -39.11 -14.53 8.68
C LEU A 141 -38.81 -13.12 8.18
N MET A 142 -39.83 -12.32 7.86
CA MET A 142 -39.63 -10.92 7.45
C MET A 142 -39.06 -10.07 8.61
N ASP A 143 -39.56 -10.24 9.84
CA ASP A 143 -39.04 -9.51 11.01
C ASP A 143 -37.59 -9.92 11.33
N LEU A 144 -37.25 -11.20 11.15
CA LEU A 144 -35.88 -11.71 11.31
C LEU A 144 -34.94 -11.15 10.23
N ILE A 145 -35.40 -11.07 8.98
CA ILE A 145 -34.67 -10.43 7.88
C ILE A 145 -34.35 -8.98 8.27
N ASP A 146 -35.37 -8.18 8.61
CA ASP A 146 -35.21 -6.76 8.91
C ASP A 146 -34.22 -6.55 10.07
N ALA A 147 -34.33 -7.36 11.14
CA ALA A 147 -33.43 -7.27 12.29
C ALA A 147 -31.97 -7.72 11.98
N MET A 148 -31.80 -8.70 11.08
CA MET A 148 -30.48 -9.17 10.66
C MET A 148 -29.80 -8.20 9.70
N GLU A 149 -30.57 -7.57 8.80
CA GLU A 149 -30.07 -6.60 7.83
C GLU A 149 -29.47 -5.38 8.53
N ASP A 150 -30.20 -4.79 9.48
CA ASP A 150 -29.74 -3.63 10.26
C ASP A 150 -28.43 -3.91 11.01
N GLY A 151 -28.35 -5.05 11.71
CA GLY A 151 -27.16 -5.39 12.52
C GLY A 151 -25.93 -5.78 11.70
N LYS A 152 -26.11 -6.39 10.52
CA LYS A 152 -25.01 -6.74 9.62
C LYS A 152 -24.51 -5.54 8.82
N GLN A 153 -25.42 -4.71 8.35
CA GLN A 153 -25.09 -3.53 7.57
C GLN A 153 -24.28 -2.54 8.42
N ASP A 154 -24.65 -2.33 9.69
CA ASP A 154 -23.90 -1.49 10.63
C ASP A 154 -22.45 -1.99 10.85
N LYS A 155 -22.27 -3.31 11.00
CA LYS A 155 -20.93 -3.92 11.17
C LYS A 155 -20.10 -3.80 9.90
N ALA A 156 -20.69 -4.11 8.74
CA ALA A 156 -20.04 -4.00 7.45
C ALA A 156 -19.59 -2.56 7.17
N GLU A 157 -20.46 -1.57 7.41
CA GLU A 157 -20.13 -0.15 7.28
C GLU A 157 -18.99 0.28 8.20
N SER A 158 -19.00 -0.17 9.46
CA SER A 158 -17.94 0.14 10.42
C SER A 158 -16.57 -0.38 9.97
N ILE A 159 -16.52 -1.63 9.52
CA ILE A 159 -15.30 -2.26 8.98
C ILE A 159 -14.84 -1.51 7.72
N VAL A 160 -15.76 -1.20 6.81
CA VAL A 160 -15.44 -0.48 5.57
C VAL A 160 -14.84 0.89 5.89
N LYS A 161 -15.41 1.64 6.83
CA LYS A 161 -14.86 2.94 7.28
C LYS A 161 -13.44 2.81 7.84
N LYS A 162 -13.16 1.76 8.62
CA LYS A 162 -11.81 1.48 9.14
C LYS A 162 -10.83 1.14 8.02
N ILE A 163 -11.23 0.30 7.06
CA ILE A 163 -10.42 -0.01 5.88
C ILE A 163 -10.15 1.25 5.05
N GLU A 164 -11.16 2.09 4.83
CA GLU A 164 -11.00 3.35 4.09
C GLU A 164 -10.02 4.30 4.78
N LYS A 165 -10.11 4.42 6.11
CA LYS A 165 -9.16 5.19 6.90
C LYS A 165 -7.74 4.63 6.74
N LEU A 166 -7.56 3.32 6.93
CA LEU A 166 -6.25 2.67 6.79
C LEU A 166 -5.67 2.84 5.38
N ARG A 167 -6.52 2.76 4.35
CA ARG A 167 -6.13 3.02 2.96
C ARG A 167 -5.75 4.48 2.73
N SER A 168 -6.49 5.42 3.28
CA SER A 168 -6.18 6.86 3.18
C SER A 168 -4.87 7.19 3.87
N ASP A 169 -4.70 6.69 5.10
CA ASP A 169 -3.60 7.07 5.98
C ASP A 169 -2.29 6.43 5.57
N TYR A 170 -2.33 5.17 5.09
CA TYR A 170 -1.12 4.40 4.83
C TYR A 170 -0.97 3.93 3.39
N THR A 171 -2.03 3.47 2.73
CA THR A 171 -1.91 2.79 1.43
C THR A 171 -2.43 3.60 0.23
N SER A 172 -2.52 4.92 0.35
CA SER A 172 -2.98 5.80 -0.73
C SER A 172 -1.92 5.95 -1.83
N GLY A 173 -0.66 5.67 -1.47
CA GLY A 173 0.49 5.62 -2.36
C GLY A 173 1.70 5.06 -1.63
N PHE A 174 2.63 4.47 -2.36
CA PHE A 174 3.84 3.88 -1.78
C PHE A 174 4.66 4.90 -0.97
N VAL A 175 4.71 6.15 -1.44
CA VAL A 175 5.44 7.24 -0.75
C VAL A 175 4.90 7.46 0.66
N ARG A 176 3.57 7.50 0.81
CA ARG A 176 2.91 7.70 2.10
C ARG A 176 3.13 6.52 3.05
N TYR A 177 3.03 5.30 2.52
CA TYR A 177 3.32 4.08 3.28
C TYR A 177 4.76 4.09 3.81
N ARG A 178 5.73 4.42 2.95
CA ARG A 178 7.14 4.53 3.34
C ARG A 178 7.35 5.60 4.40
N GLU A 179 6.79 6.80 4.22
CA GLU A 179 6.96 7.92 5.15
C GLU A 179 6.41 7.60 6.54
N ALA A 180 5.23 6.97 6.63
CA ALA A 180 4.66 6.54 7.91
C ALA A 180 5.60 5.60 8.65
N LEU A 181 6.19 4.63 7.93
CA LEU A 181 7.15 3.69 8.53
C LEU A 181 8.47 4.37 8.92
N GLU A 182 8.96 5.33 8.15
CA GLU A 182 10.15 6.11 8.48
C GLU A 182 9.94 7.03 9.69
N GLN A 183 8.70 7.48 9.92
CA GLN A 183 8.30 8.27 11.08
C GLN A 183 8.02 7.42 12.34
N GLY A 184 8.15 6.09 12.23
CA GLY A 184 7.94 5.17 13.34
C GLY A 184 6.48 4.84 13.63
N GLU A 185 5.57 5.10 12.69
CA GLU A 185 4.17 4.68 12.84
C GLU A 185 4.04 3.15 12.86
N ASP A 186 3.07 2.67 13.63
CA ASP A 186 2.77 1.26 13.81
C ASP A 186 1.63 0.82 12.88
N VAL A 187 1.95 0.76 11.59
CA VAL A 187 1.00 0.34 10.55
C VAL A 187 0.53 -1.09 10.78
N GLN A 188 1.38 -1.96 11.37
CA GLN A 188 0.99 -3.33 11.66
C GLN A 188 -0.17 -3.36 12.67
N LYS A 189 -0.07 -2.59 13.76
CA LYS A 189 -1.14 -2.51 14.75
C LYS A 189 -2.46 -2.01 14.17
N GLU A 190 -2.42 -1.02 13.28
CA GLU A 190 -3.63 -0.55 12.60
C GLU A 190 -4.26 -1.64 11.72
N VAL A 191 -3.43 -2.46 11.06
CA VAL A 191 -3.91 -3.63 10.31
C VAL A 191 -4.47 -4.71 11.24
N ASP A 192 -3.79 -5.01 12.35
CA ASP A 192 -4.22 -5.98 13.36
C ASP A 192 -5.60 -5.61 13.97
N ASN A 193 -5.87 -4.31 14.16
CA ASN A 193 -7.19 -3.83 14.60
C ASN A 193 -8.29 -4.21 13.59
N VAL A 194 -8.05 -4.02 12.29
CA VAL A 194 -9.00 -4.37 11.24
C VAL A 194 -9.20 -5.89 11.15
N ILE A 195 -8.13 -6.67 11.31
CA ILE A 195 -8.21 -8.14 11.38
C ILE A 195 -9.15 -8.57 12.50
N GLY A 196 -8.97 -8.03 13.72
CA GLY A 196 -9.83 -8.36 14.85
C GLY A 196 -11.31 -8.02 14.62
N ASP A 197 -11.61 -6.89 13.97
CA ASP A 197 -13.01 -6.54 13.64
C ASP A 197 -13.63 -7.49 12.60
N LEU A 198 -12.84 -7.92 11.61
CA LEU A 198 -13.26 -8.89 10.59
C LEU A 198 -13.57 -10.23 11.24
N GLU A 199 -12.69 -10.73 12.11
CA GLU A 199 -12.89 -11.98 12.86
C GLU A 199 -14.15 -11.92 13.74
N ASN A 200 -14.29 -10.85 14.53
CA ASN A 200 -15.45 -10.65 15.41
C ASN A 200 -16.78 -10.51 14.66
N SER A 201 -16.73 -10.17 13.37
CA SER A 201 -17.90 -9.99 12.52
C SER A 201 -18.13 -11.19 11.57
N GLY A 202 -17.34 -12.26 11.69
CA GLY A 202 -17.52 -13.50 10.92
C GLY A 202 -16.87 -13.50 9.52
N TYR A 203 -16.12 -12.46 9.16
CA TYR A 203 -15.38 -12.36 7.90
C TYR A 203 -14.03 -13.09 7.97
N ILE A 204 -14.07 -14.39 8.29
CA ILE A 204 -12.89 -15.20 8.60
C ILE A 204 -11.91 -15.27 7.40
N GLN A 205 -12.42 -15.47 6.19
CA GLN A 205 -11.57 -15.56 4.99
C GLN A 205 -10.88 -14.22 4.67
N GLU A 206 -11.57 -13.11 4.90
CA GLU A 206 -11.02 -11.77 4.75
C GLU A 206 -9.95 -11.50 5.82
N ALA A 207 -10.19 -11.89 7.07
CA ALA A 207 -9.21 -11.78 8.16
C ALA A 207 -7.94 -12.58 7.88
N GLU A 208 -8.07 -13.84 7.43
CA GLU A 208 -6.93 -14.68 7.01
C GLU A 208 -6.14 -14.02 5.87
N SER A 209 -6.85 -13.54 4.84
CA SER A 209 -6.22 -12.85 3.70
C SER A 209 -5.44 -11.60 4.12
N LEU A 210 -5.97 -10.83 5.09
CA LEU A 210 -5.32 -9.63 5.60
C LEU A 210 -4.13 -9.98 6.50
N THR A 211 -4.21 -11.08 7.26
CA THR A 211 -3.12 -11.61 8.07
C THR A 211 -1.92 -11.98 7.21
N ASP A 212 -2.15 -12.63 6.06
CA ASP A 212 -1.10 -12.96 5.10
C ASP A 212 -0.47 -11.72 4.45
N ALA A 213 -1.25 -10.64 4.31
CA ALA A 213 -0.81 -9.36 3.74
C ALA A 213 -0.27 -8.38 4.79
N ARG A 214 -0.21 -8.81 6.06
CA ARG A 214 0.20 -7.97 7.18
C ARG A 214 1.67 -7.54 7.03
N PRO A 215 2.00 -6.25 7.26
CA PRO A 215 3.39 -5.78 7.26
C PRO A 215 4.25 -6.49 8.31
N SER A 216 5.54 -6.66 8.03
CA SER A 216 6.53 -7.17 8.99
C SER A 216 7.17 -6.03 9.80
N ILE A 217 7.44 -6.24 11.10
CA ILE A 217 8.18 -5.30 11.97
C ILE A 217 9.71 -5.57 11.92
N ALA A 218 10.26 -6.11 10.83
CA ALA A 218 11.72 -6.32 10.77
C ALA A 218 12.49 -4.99 11.05
N GLU A 219 13.26 -4.98 12.14
CA GLU A 219 13.81 -3.78 12.81
C GLU A 219 14.82 -3.00 11.96
N GLU A 220 15.41 -3.59 10.92
CA GLU A 220 16.29 -2.89 10.00
C GLU A 220 15.48 -2.19 8.90
N ARG A 221 14.68 -1.20 9.30
CA ARG A 221 14.19 -0.18 8.38
C ARG A 221 15.42 0.58 7.90
N GLY A 222 15.88 0.31 6.67
CA GLY A 222 17.07 0.95 6.10
C GLY A 222 16.91 2.47 6.02
N LEU A 223 17.30 3.17 7.09
CA LEU A 223 17.27 4.62 7.16
C LEU A 223 18.17 5.17 6.07
N ARG A 224 17.78 6.32 5.50
CA ARG A 224 18.64 7.01 4.57
C ARG A 224 19.91 7.47 5.34
N PRO A 225 21.11 7.15 4.86
CA PRO A 225 22.34 7.63 5.49
C PRO A 225 22.43 9.16 5.41
N ASP A 226 23.06 9.77 6.42
CA ASP A 226 23.26 11.22 6.46
C ASP A 226 24.27 11.66 5.39
N ALA A 227 23.86 12.59 4.53
CA ALA A 227 24.66 13.15 3.46
C ALA A 227 25.54 14.33 3.90
N GLN A 228 25.28 14.90 5.08
CA GLN A 228 25.93 16.13 5.53
C GLN A 228 27.46 16.03 5.59
N PRO A 229 28.08 14.94 6.08
CA PRO A 229 29.54 14.81 6.08
C PRO A 229 30.17 14.94 4.68
N LEU A 230 29.52 14.36 3.65
CA LEU A 230 29.97 14.48 2.26
C LEU A 230 29.71 15.89 1.71
N LEU A 231 28.61 16.54 2.09
CA LEU A 231 28.29 17.91 1.68
C LEU A 231 29.24 18.94 2.29
N ASP A 232 29.75 18.69 3.49
CA ASP A 232 30.72 19.56 4.16
C ASP A 232 32.10 19.50 3.50
N LEU A 233 32.48 18.32 2.98
CA LEU A 233 33.73 18.12 2.26
C LEU A 233 33.66 18.64 0.82
N LEU A 234 32.64 18.22 0.06
CA LEU A 234 32.53 18.45 -1.39
C LEU A 234 32.10 19.88 -1.74
N ASN A 235 32.82 20.90 -1.27
CA ASN A 235 32.43 22.29 -1.45
C ASN A 235 32.51 22.75 -2.91
N PRO A 236 31.61 23.67 -3.35
CA PRO A 236 31.72 24.26 -4.68
C PRO A 236 33.08 24.92 -4.89
N ILE A 237 33.79 24.51 -5.93
CA ILE A 237 35.18 24.93 -6.21
C ILE A 237 35.35 26.45 -6.25
N LYS A 238 34.40 27.18 -6.87
CA LYS A 238 34.41 28.65 -6.89
C LYS A 238 34.26 29.28 -5.51
N SER A 239 33.43 28.69 -4.66
CA SER A 239 33.18 29.17 -3.29
C SER A 239 34.34 28.85 -2.34
N ALA A 240 35.20 27.89 -2.70
CA ALA A 240 36.40 27.51 -1.96
C ALA A 240 37.66 28.34 -2.35
N GLY A 241 37.52 29.37 -3.20
CA GLY A 241 38.67 30.18 -3.65
C GLY A 241 39.61 29.46 -4.62
N LEU A 242 39.21 28.29 -5.12
CA LEU A 242 39.94 27.50 -6.11
C LEU A 242 39.63 28.04 -7.51
N GLU A 243 40.02 29.30 -7.79
CA GLU A 243 39.89 29.85 -9.13
C GLU A 243 40.66 28.98 -10.14
N TYR A 244 40.00 28.74 -11.29
CA TYR A 244 40.47 27.88 -12.38
C TYR A 244 41.94 28.14 -12.70
N PHE A 245 42.72 27.06 -12.82
CA PHE A 245 44.13 27.12 -13.15
C PHE A 245 44.35 27.89 -14.46
N GLN A 246 44.83 29.13 -14.38
CA GLN A 246 45.21 29.91 -15.55
C GLN A 246 46.65 29.56 -15.92
N SER A 247 46.82 28.57 -16.80
CA SER A 247 48.11 28.34 -17.44
C SER A 247 48.36 29.41 -18.50
N ARG A 248 49.58 29.96 -18.54
CA ARG A 248 50.03 30.81 -19.66
C ARG A 248 50.39 30.00 -20.91
N ASN A 249 50.29 28.67 -20.86
CA ASN A 249 50.58 27.78 -21.97
C ASN A 249 49.34 27.54 -22.82
N ARG A 250 49.45 27.81 -24.13
CA ARG A 250 48.36 27.74 -25.11
C ARG A 250 47.78 26.32 -25.30
N ASN A 251 48.52 25.29 -24.86
CA ASN A 251 48.14 23.87 -24.95
C ASN A 251 47.87 23.21 -23.58
N SER A 252 47.53 23.99 -22.54
CA SER A 252 47.21 23.42 -21.23
C SER A 252 45.75 23.00 -21.14
N THR A 253 45.50 21.74 -20.76
CA THR A 253 44.17 21.19 -20.47
C THR A 253 43.77 21.35 -19.00
N SER A 254 44.62 21.96 -18.15
CA SER A 254 44.37 22.18 -16.71
C SER A 254 43.06 22.92 -16.43
N TYR A 255 42.76 23.95 -17.24
CA TYR A 255 41.55 24.72 -17.12
C TYR A 255 40.31 23.87 -17.40
N ASP A 256 40.33 23.12 -18.51
CA ASP A 256 39.19 22.31 -18.94
C ASP A 256 38.93 21.14 -17.96
N LEU A 257 39.99 20.48 -17.49
CA LEU A 257 39.90 19.40 -16.50
C LEU A 257 39.40 19.91 -15.14
N ASN A 258 39.86 21.09 -14.70
CA ASN A 258 39.35 21.72 -13.47
C ASN A 258 37.88 22.12 -13.62
N VAL A 259 37.48 22.68 -14.77
CA VAL A 259 36.07 22.98 -15.07
C VAL A 259 35.21 21.71 -15.08
N ALA A 260 35.70 20.61 -15.67
CA ALA A 260 35.01 19.33 -15.67
C ALA A 260 34.83 18.80 -14.24
N PHE A 261 35.91 18.75 -13.45
CA PHE A 261 35.87 18.37 -12.05
C PHE A 261 34.89 19.24 -11.23
N ALA A 262 34.93 20.57 -11.40
CA ALA A 262 34.00 21.48 -10.72
C ALA A 262 32.53 21.20 -11.04
N LYS A 263 32.23 20.85 -12.29
CA LYS A 263 30.88 20.46 -12.70
C LYS A 263 30.45 19.17 -12.04
N GLU A 264 31.33 18.18 -11.95
CA GLU A 264 31.02 16.90 -11.31
C GLU A 264 30.88 17.04 -9.78
N VAL A 265 31.69 17.87 -9.12
CA VAL A 265 31.46 18.22 -7.70
C VAL A 265 30.06 18.82 -7.50
N ALA A 266 29.67 19.79 -8.32
CA ALA A 266 28.35 20.40 -8.24
C ALA A 266 27.21 19.39 -8.51
N TYR A 267 27.42 18.49 -9.48
CA TYR A 267 26.47 17.43 -9.80
C TYR A 267 26.30 16.45 -8.64
N THR A 268 27.39 16.05 -7.98
CA THR A 268 27.37 15.17 -6.81
C THR A 268 26.71 15.82 -5.61
N ARG A 269 27.04 17.08 -5.31
CA ARG A 269 26.33 17.84 -4.25
C ARG A 269 24.83 17.87 -4.50
N ARG A 270 24.42 18.14 -5.74
CA ARG A 270 23.02 18.15 -6.12
C ARG A 270 22.37 16.78 -5.92
N ALA A 271 23.05 15.69 -6.27
CA ALA A 271 22.53 14.34 -6.02
C ALA A 271 22.30 14.05 -4.54
N LEU A 272 23.20 14.51 -3.67
CA LEU A 272 23.09 14.40 -2.21
C LEU A 272 21.95 15.28 -1.67
N LEU A 273 21.84 16.54 -2.11
CA LEU A 273 20.78 17.48 -1.68
C LEU A 273 19.39 17.09 -2.17
N GLU A 274 19.30 16.48 -3.36
CA GLU A 274 18.05 15.95 -3.93
C GLU A 274 17.70 14.56 -3.40
N ASP A 275 18.47 14.03 -2.44
CA ASP A 275 18.16 12.75 -1.80
C ASP A 275 18.02 11.58 -2.80
N ARG A 276 18.89 11.58 -3.83
CA ARG A 276 18.80 10.58 -4.89
C ARG A 276 19.04 9.17 -4.35
N GLU A 277 18.29 8.22 -4.88
CA GLU A 277 18.42 6.80 -4.55
C GLU A 277 19.76 6.23 -5.06
N TYR A 278 20.12 5.05 -4.53
CA TYR A 278 21.41 4.36 -4.74
C TYR A 278 21.98 4.49 -6.15
N ILE A 279 21.20 4.14 -7.20
CA ILE A 279 21.67 4.18 -8.60
C ILE A 279 22.07 5.61 -9.02
N GLY A 280 21.27 6.61 -8.65
CA GLY A 280 21.52 8.01 -8.98
C GLY A 280 22.75 8.56 -8.28
N THR A 281 22.93 8.21 -7.01
CA THR A 281 24.10 8.62 -6.20
C THR A 281 25.37 7.91 -6.65
N ARG A 282 25.33 6.60 -6.87
CA ARG A 282 26.46 5.82 -7.40
C ARG A 282 26.97 6.40 -8.72
N ASN A 283 26.04 6.77 -9.63
CA ASN A 283 26.41 7.40 -10.88
C ASN A 283 27.07 8.78 -10.68
N ALA A 284 26.64 9.55 -9.69
CA ALA A 284 27.27 10.83 -9.36
C ALA A 284 28.69 10.65 -8.79
N PHE A 285 28.86 9.70 -7.86
CA PHE A 285 30.17 9.40 -7.27
C PHE A 285 31.15 8.89 -8.33
N ASN A 286 30.72 7.98 -9.20
CA ASN A 286 31.55 7.48 -10.30
C ASN A 286 32.02 8.61 -11.23
N ARG A 287 31.12 9.52 -11.62
CA ARG A 287 31.48 10.67 -12.46
C ARG A 287 32.50 11.60 -11.78
N LEU A 288 32.32 11.85 -10.49
CA LEU A 288 33.24 12.66 -9.70
C LEU A 288 34.62 12.00 -9.58
N ASN A 289 34.67 10.70 -9.28
CA ASN A 289 35.93 9.94 -9.22
C ASN A 289 36.66 9.94 -10.56
N THR A 290 35.96 9.69 -11.67
CA THR A 290 36.58 9.75 -13.01
C THR A 290 37.12 11.14 -13.32
N ALA A 291 36.36 12.21 -13.04
CA ALA A 291 36.84 13.57 -13.27
C ALA A 291 38.04 13.94 -12.39
N PHE A 292 38.10 13.40 -11.17
CA PHE A 292 39.26 13.55 -10.29
C PHE A 292 40.48 12.79 -10.80
N GLU A 293 40.31 11.54 -11.23
CA GLU A 293 41.40 10.73 -11.81
C GLU A 293 42.02 11.41 -13.04
N GLU A 294 41.18 11.95 -13.95
CA GLU A 294 41.65 12.69 -15.13
C GLU A 294 42.41 13.97 -14.74
N LEU A 295 41.90 14.73 -13.78
CA LEU A 295 42.55 15.94 -13.27
C LEU A 295 43.88 15.60 -12.57
N SER A 296 43.86 14.63 -11.66
CA SER A 296 45.01 14.19 -10.87
C SER A 296 46.11 13.64 -11.78
N GLY A 297 45.77 12.77 -12.73
CA GLY A 297 46.71 12.25 -13.71
C GLY A 297 47.40 13.36 -14.50
N TYR A 298 46.65 14.34 -15.00
CA TYR A 298 47.24 15.49 -15.69
C TYR A 298 48.16 16.33 -14.79
N MET A 299 47.77 16.55 -13.54
CA MET A 299 48.53 17.38 -12.60
C MET A 299 49.83 16.69 -12.19
N TYR A 300 49.82 15.36 -11.99
CA TYR A 300 51.03 14.58 -11.74
C TYR A 300 51.95 14.48 -12.98
N ASP A 301 51.38 14.29 -14.18
CA ASP A 301 52.15 14.29 -15.45
C ASP A 301 52.85 15.64 -15.72
N ARG A 302 52.31 16.72 -15.15
CA ARG A 302 52.81 18.09 -15.31
C ARG A 302 53.32 18.70 -14.00
N PHE A 303 53.61 17.88 -12.99
CA PHE A 303 53.95 18.31 -11.62
C PHE A 303 55.04 19.39 -11.57
N TYR A 304 56.15 19.17 -12.28
CA TYR A 304 57.26 20.13 -12.37
C TYR A 304 56.88 21.45 -13.07
N GLN A 305 55.90 21.43 -13.98
CA GLN A 305 55.41 22.62 -14.68
C GLN A 305 54.42 23.42 -13.82
N LEU A 306 53.94 22.84 -12.72
CA LEU A 306 53.03 23.45 -11.75
C LEU A 306 53.76 24.07 -10.54
N GLY A 307 55.09 23.91 -10.47
CA GLY A 307 55.93 24.41 -9.38
C GLY A 307 56.39 23.34 -8.39
N GLY A 308 56.14 22.06 -8.65
CA GLY A 308 56.72 20.95 -7.89
C GLY A 308 58.22 20.82 -8.13
N THR A 309 58.98 20.53 -7.07
CA THR A 309 60.43 20.24 -7.10
C THR A 309 60.71 18.76 -7.03
#